data_AF-A0A8C2AHL3-F1
#
_entry.id   AF-A0A8C2AHL3-F1
#
_cell.length_a   1.000
_cell.length_b   1.000
_cell.length_c   1.000
_cell.angle_alpha   90.00
_cell.angle_beta   90.00
_cell.angle_gamma   90.00
#
_symmetry.space_group_name_H-M   'P 1'
#
loop_
_entity.id
_entity.type
_entity.pdbx_description
1 polymer ?
#
loop_
_entity_poly.entity_id
_entity_poly.type
_entity_poly.pdbx_seq_one_letter_code
_entity_poly.pdbx_strand_id
1 'polypeptide(L)'
;MAQQEYKMLSDKMFTYKGTVLNLGDNYDLTPEYIDSLVDFETKDDDVFVVTFPKSGSVWTQRIMTLIYAEDFPDNANQITYYQMPWLEYRITGRDYNTRPSPRLFCAHLLQPLMPKMLQRKGKVIYVMRNPKDVMVSYFHFSNNMISLDSSENFDEMLEKFFTGCSKSQNIIA
;
A
#
# COMPACT_ATOMS: atom_id res chain seq x y z
N MET A 1 19.40 17.75 -10.21
CA MET A 1 18.89 18.22 -8.91
C MET A 1 18.23 17.02 -8.26
N ALA A 2 18.92 16.35 -7.34
CA ALA A 2 18.40 15.18 -6.63
C ALA A 2 17.38 15.67 -5.61
N GLN A 3 16.10 15.59 -5.97
CA GLN A 3 15.00 15.81 -5.05
C GLN A 3 15.14 14.75 -3.95
N GLN A 4 15.18 15.19 -2.70
CA GLN A 4 15.37 14.33 -1.54
C GLN A 4 14.33 13.21 -1.59
N GLU A 5 14.77 11.99 -1.92
CA GLU A 5 13.86 10.88 -2.24
C GLU A 5 12.97 10.51 -1.05
N TYR A 6 13.39 10.86 0.17
CA TYR A 6 12.66 10.74 1.42
C TYR A 6 12.27 12.12 1.97
N LYS A 7 11.00 12.32 2.35
CA LYS A 7 10.52 13.53 3.03
C LYS A 7 9.44 13.19 4.05
N MET A 8 9.60 13.62 5.30
CA MET A 8 8.52 13.57 6.29
C MET A 8 7.39 14.51 5.89
N LEU A 9 6.15 14.02 5.94
CA LEU A 9 4.95 14.81 5.69
C LEU A 9 4.30 15.25 7.01
N SER A 10 4.34 14.37 8.02
CA SER A 10 3.88 14.60 9.39
C SER A 10 4.59 13.64 10.36
N ASP A 11 4.19 13.63 11.64
CA ASP A 11 4.57 12.61 12.62
C ASP A 11 4.01 11.21 12.30
N LYS A 12 3.11 11.10 11.31
CA LYS A 12 2.44 9.85 10.93
C LYS A 12 2.78 9.36 9.53
N MET A 13 3.26 10.23 8.64
CA MET A 13 3.46 9.88 7.22
C MET A 13 4.76 10.45 6.67
N PHE A 14 5.31 9.76 5.69
CA PHE A 14 6.44 10.22 4.88
C PHE A 14 6.21 9.87 3.41
N THR A 15 6.95 10.53 2.52
CA THR A 15 7.04 10.15 1.12
C THR A 15 8.42 9.58 0.83
N TYR A 16 8.46 8.49 0.07
CA TYR A 16 9.68 7.88 -0.43
C TYR A 16 9.56 7.54 -1.92
N LYS A 17 10.46 8.08 -2.75
CA LYS A 17 10.47 7.93 -4.22
C LYS A 17 9.08 8.18 -4.85
N GLY A 18 8.39 9.21 -4.34
CA GLY A 18 7.04 9.60 -4.79
C GLY A 18 5.87 8.80 -4.22
N THR A 19 6.12 7.75 -3.43
CA THR A 19 5.08 6.97 -2.75
C THR A 19 4.85 7.53 -1.36
N VAL A 20 3.60 7.77 -0.96
CA VAL A 20 3.24 8.18 0.41
C VAL A 20 2.96 6.95 1.25
N LEU A 21 3.63 6.84 2.40
CA LEU A 21 3.55 5.72 3.32
C LEU A 21 3.26 6.25 4.73
N ASN A 22 2.37 5.57 5.45
CA ASN A 22 2.17 5.84 6.88
C ASN A 22 3.12 5.04 7.75
N LEU A 23 3.63 5.66 8.82
CA LEU A 23 4.44 5.03 9.84
C LEU A 23 3.61 4.01 10.64
N GLY A 24 4.29 3.03 11.23
CA GLY A 24 3.69 2.07 12.14
C GLY A 24 4.75 1.26 12.88
N ASP A 25 4.56 1.09 14.19
CA ASP A 25 5.60 0.59 15.11
C ASP A 25 5.97 -0.90 14.92
N ASN A 26 5.15 -1.65 14.18
CA ASN A 26 5.31 -3.10 14.03
C ASN A 26 5.78 -3.53 12.63
N TYR A 27 6.16 -2.58 11.77
CA TYR A 27 6.56 -2.86 10.39
C TYR A 27 8.03 -2.51 10.15
N ASP A 28 8.69 -3.32 9.32
CA ASP A 28 10.03 -3.03 8.78
C ASP A 28 9.96 -1.93 7.71
N LEU A 29 9.40 -0.77 8.04
CA LEU A 29 9.13 0.29 7.10
C LEU A 29 10.30 1.28 7.03
N THR A 30 11.39 0.84 6.40
CA THR A 30 12.60 1.65 6.18
C THR A 30 12.80 1.90 4.68
N PRO A 31 13.48 2.99 4.28
CA PRO A 31 13.90 3.20 2.89
C PRO A 31 14.64 1.99 2.31
N GLU A 32 15.52 1.37 3.11
CA GLU A 32 16.29 0.18 2.72
C GLU A 32 15.37 -1.01 2.43
N TYR A 33 14.34 -1.22 3.26
CA TYR A 33 13.35 -2.27 3.01
C TYR A 33 12.55 -1.98 1.73
N ILE A 34 12.06 -0.76 1.55
CA ILE A 34 11.29 -0.39 0.36
C ILE A 34 12.12 -0.54 -0.92
N ASP A 35 13.41 -0.18 -0.88
CA ASP A 35 14.33 -0.41 -2.01
C ASP A 35 14.58 -1.89 -2.28
N SER A 36 14.65 -2.72 -1.24
CA SER A 36 14.84 -4.17 -1.40
C SER A 36 13.68 -4.85 -2.13
N LEU A 37 12.47 -4.26 -2.11
CA LEU A 37 11.28 -4.84 -2.77
C LEU A 37 11.44 -4.96 -4.28
N VAL A 38 12.27 -4.12 -4.89
CA VAL A 38 12.58 -4.14 -6.32
C VAL A 38 13.21 -5.48 -6.73
N ASP A 39 14.00 -6.07 -5.84
CA ASP A 39 14.69 -7.35 -6.03
C ASP A 39 14.01 -8.50 -5.24
N PHE A 40 12.76 -8.30 -4.81
CA PHE A 40 11.96 -9.33 -4.14
C PHE A 40 11.86 -10.60 -4.99
N GLU A 41 12.15 -11.75 -4.36
CA GLU A 41 12.10 -13.06 -5.00
C GLU A 41 10.66 -13.42 -5.36
N THR A 42 10.26 -13.15 -6.60
CA THR A 42 8.92 -13.44 -7.12
C THR A 42 8.86 -14.87 -7.66
N LYS A 43 7.90 -15.67 -7.19
CA LYS A 43 7.61 -17.03 -7.68
C LYS A 43 6.61 -16.98 -8.83
N ASP A 44 6.60 -18.03 -9.65
CA ASP A 44 5.75 -18.10 -10.85
C ASP A 44 4.25 -18.12 -10.53
N ASP A 45 3.88 -18.58 -9.33
CA ASP A 45 2.51 -18.69 -8.85
C ASP A 45 2.08 -17.56 -7.91
N ASP A 46 2.95 -16.59 -7.63
CA ASP A 46 2.59 -15.43 -6.81
C ASP A 46 1.52 -14.57 -7.50
N VAL A 47 0.66 -13.95 -6.70
CA VAL A 47 -0.37 -13.02 -7.17
C VAL A 47 -0.34 -11.72 -6.39
N PHE A 48 -0.25 -10.60 -7.11
CA PHE A 48 -0.19 -9.25 -6.57
C PHE A 48 -1.45 -8.48 -6.95
N VAL A 49 -2.19 -8.00 -5.95
CA VAL A 49 -3.24 -6.99 -6.15
C VAL A 49 -2.62 -5.63 -5.91
N VAL A 50 -2.57 -4.81 -6.95
CA VAL A 50 -1.96 -3.49 -6.91
C VAL A 50 -3.05 -2.44 -7.11
N THR A 51 -3.11 -1.48 -6.20
CA THR A 51 -4.20 -0.48 -6.20
C THR A 51 -3.67 0.86 -5.72
N PHE A 52 -4.30 1.96 -6.15
CA PHE A 52 -4.20 3.19 -5.37
C PHE A 52 -5.07 3.05 -4.10
N PRO A 53 -4.66 3.57 -2.92
CA PRO A 53 -5.47 3.51 -1.71
C PRO A 53 -6.93 3.88 -1.95
N LYS A 54 -7.86 3.11 -1.36
CA LYS A 54 -9.32 3.27 -1.49
C LYS A 54 -9.95 2.91 -2.84
N SER A 55 -9.18 2.26 -3.73
CA SER A 55 -9.69 1.75 -5.01
C SER A 55 -10.34 0.36 -4.93
N GLY A 56 -10.60 -0.18 -3.74
CA GLY A 56 -11.24 -1.49 -3.55
C GLY A 56 -10.29 -2.65 -3.22
N SER A 57 -9.13 -2.34 -2.62
CA SER A 57 -8.10 -3.33 -2.27
C SER A 57 -8.62 -4.41 -1.32
N VAL A 58 -9.30 -4.04 -0.23
CA VAL A 58 -9.86 -5.01 0.74
C VAL A 58 -10.90 -5.93 0.08
N TRP A 59 -11.74 -5.38 -0.80
CA TRP A 59 -12.74 -6.17 -1.51
C TRP A 59 -12.08 -7.18 -2.46
N THR A 60 -11.05 -6.73 -3.19
CA THR A 60 -10.29 -7.59 -4.10
C THR A 60 -9.48 -8.63 -3.34
N GLN A 61 -8.79 -8.25 -2.26
CA GLN A 61 -8.10 -9.18 -1.36
C GLN A 61 -9.06 -10.28 -0.91
N ARG A 62 -10.28 -9.92 -0.49
CA ARG A 62 -11.27 -10.90 -0.06
C ARG A 62 -11.70 -11.84 -1.18
N ILE A 63 -11.94 -11.33 -2.39
CA ILE A 63 -12.25 -12.17 -3.56
C ILE A 63 -11.09 -13.13 -3.83
N MET A 64 -9.85 -12.63 -3.82
CA MET A 64 -8.66 -13.44 -4.07
C MET A 64 -8.47 -14.51 -2.99
N THR A 65 -8.58 -14.16 -1.71
CA THR A 65 -8.39 -15.15 -0.63
C THR A 65 -9.48 -16.21 -0.63
N LEU A 66 -10.69 -15.90 -1.09
CA LEU A 66 -11.77 -16.87 -1.27
C LEU A 66 -11.57 -17.77 -2.49
N ILE A 67 -11.06 -17.24 -3.60
CA ILE A 67 -10.74 -18.04 -4.81
C ILE A 67 -9.65 -19.07 -4.50
N TYR A 68 -8.68 -18.71 -3.65
CA TYR A 68 -7.55 -19.56 -3.28
C TYR A 68 -7.75 -20.30 -1.95
N ALA A 69 -8.93 -20.18 -1.31
CA ALA A 69 -9.23 -20.95 -0.10
C ALA A 69 -9.61 -22.38 -0.49
N GLU A 70 -8.92 -23.36 0.11
CA GLU A 70 -9.32 -24.77 0.00
C GLU A 70 -10.55 -25.07 0.89
N ASP A 71 -10.65 -24.43 2.06
CA ASP A 71 -11.72 -24.63 3.04
C ASP A 71 -12.48 -23.31 3.34
N PHE A 72 -13.66 -23.18 2.74
CA PHE A 72 -14.43 -21.92 2.66
C PHE A 72 -15.13 -21.44 3.95
N PRO A 73 -15.37 -22.22 5.04
CA PRO A 73 -15.93 -21.64 6.27
C PRO A 73 -14.88 -21.07 7.26
N ASP A 74 -13.79 -21.78 7.53
CA ASP A 74 -12.92 -21.46 8.69
C ASP A 74 -12.13 -20.17 8.48
N ASN A 75 -11.70 -19.94 7.25
CA ASN A 75 -10.97 -18.73 6.87
C ASN A 75 -11.90 -17.58 6.47
N ALA A 76 -13.23 -17.79 6.52
CA ALA A 76 -14.16 -16.75 6.10
C ALA A 76 -14.14 -15.53 7.05
N ASN A 77 -13.90 -15.77 8.33
CA ASN A 77 -13.89 -14.71 9.35
C ASN A 77 -12.49 -14.15 9.62
N GLN A 78 -11.46 -14.64 8.94
CA GLN A 78 -10.10 -14.13 9.12
C GLN A 78 -9.91 -12.76 8.47
N ILE A 79 -9.09 -11.92 9.11
CA ILE A 79 -8.68 -10.64 8.57
C ILE A 79 -7.85 -10.90 7.30
N THR A 80 -8.27 -10.31 6.17
CA THR A 80 -7.66 -10.52 4.83
C THR A 80 -6.16 -10.25 4.81
N TYR A 81 -5.68 -9.34 5.65
CA TYR A 81 -4.26 -9.00 5.79
C TYR A 81 -3.37 -10.21 6.12
N TYR A 82 -3.83 -11.18 6.91
CA TYR A 82 -3.01 -12.36 7.23
C TYR A 82 -2.83 -13.30 6.03
N GLN A 83 -3.86 -13.40 5.19
CA GLN A 83 -3.90 -14.22 4.00
C GLN A 83 -3.21 -13.52 2.80
N MET A 84 -3.32 -12.19 2.72
CA MET A 84 -2.82 -11.38 1.62
C MET A 84 -2.21 -10.07 2.14
N PRO A 85 -1.02 -10.10 2.76
CA PRO A 85 -0.41 -8.94 3.39
C PRO A 85 -0.01 -7.86 2.37
N TRP A 86 0.14 -6.64 2.85
CA TRP A 86 0.71 -5.53 2.09
C TRP A 86 2.22 -5.72 1.97
N LEU A 87 2.76 -5.71 0.75
CA LEU A 87 4.18 -5.96 0.50
C LEU A 87 5.07 -4.95 1.22
N GLU A 88 4.68 -3.68 1.20
CA GLU A 88 5.36 -2.55 1.84
C GLU A 88 5.27 -2.54 3.38
N TYR A 89 4.32 -3.28 3.97
CA TYR A 89 4.11 -3.35 5.42
C TYR A 89 4.43 -4.74 5.96
N ARG A 90 5.69 -5.16 5.82
CA ARG A 90 6.17 -6.41 6.40
C ARG A 90 6.30 -6.28 7.90
N ILE A 91 5.60 -7.15 8.62
CA ILE A 91 5.73 -7.23 10.09
C ILE A 91 7.17 -7.60 10.44
N THR A 92 7.76 -6.86 11.38
CA THR A 92 9.12 -7.12 11.86
C THR A 92 9.30 -8.56 12.30
N GLY A 93 10.36 -9.20 11.79
CA GLY A 93 10.67 -10.61 12.07
C GLY A 93 9.87 -11.63 11.26
N ARG A 94 8.98 -11.21 10.35
CA ARG A 94 8.35 -12.13 9.38
C ARG A 94 9.08 -12.12 8.05
N ASP A 95 9.33 -13.31 7.52
CA ASP A 95 9.86 -13.49 6.17
C ASP A 95 8.77 -14.02 5.21
N TYR A 96 8.51 -13.27 4.14
CA TYR A 96 7.55 -13.66 3.10
C TYR A 96 7.97 -14.89 2.28
N ASN A 97 9.24 -15.28 2.32
CA ASN A 97 9.71 -16.51 1.66
C ASN A 97 9.23 -17.78 2.36
N THR A 98 8.92 -17.69 3.66
CA THR A 98 8.39 -18.81 4.46
C THR A 98 6.89 -19.07 4.24
N ARG A 99 6.19 -18.19 3.51
CA ARG A 99 4.75 -18.36 3.23
C ARG A 99 4.52 -19.49 2.23
N PRO A 100 3.44 -20.28 2.41
CA PRO A 100 3.06 -21.31 1.45
C PRO A 100 2.68 -20.68 0.10
N SER A 101 2.99 -21.39 -0.97
CA SER A 101 2.61 -21.06 -2.34
C SER A 101 1.19 -21.58 -2.62
N PRO A 102 0.36 -20.86 -3.40
CA PRO A 102 0.64 -19.58 -4.03
C PRO A 102 0.60 -18.41 -3.03
N ARG A 103 1.59 -17.51 -3.09
CA ARG A 103 1.63 -16.35 -2.18
C ARG A 103 0.81 -15.20 -2.75
N LEU A 104 -0.09 -14.68 -1.92
CA LEU A 104 -0.93 -13.54 -2.26
C LEU A 104 -0.37 -12.28 -1.58
N PHE A 105 -0.21 -11.20 -2.33
CA PHE A 105 0.24 -9.90 -1.83
C PHE A 105 -0.65 -8.76 -2.33
N CYS A 106 -0.80 -7.74 -1.50
CA CYS A 106 -1.39 -6.48 -1.89
C CYS A 106 -0.31 -5.38 -1.92
N ALA A 107 -0.42 -4.37 -2.78
CA ALA A 107 0.54 -3.26 -2.80
C ALA A 107 -0.10 -1.92 -3.23
N HIS A 108 0.35 -0.84 -2.61
CA HIS A 108 0.08 0.56 -2.99
C HIS A 108 1.29 1.26 -3.63
N LEU A 109 2.37 0.52 -3.85
CA LEU A 109 3.63 1.02 -4.38
C LEU A 109 3.50 1.47 -5.84
N LEU A 110 4.26 2.51 -6.19
CA LEU A 110 4.47 2.89 -7.58
C LEU A 110 5.30 1.82 -8.30
N GLN A 111 5.11 1.71 -9.62
CA GLN A 111 5.77 0.72 -10.46
C GLN A 111 7.31 0.62 -10.30
N PRO A 112 8.06 1.73 -10.08
CA PRO A 112 9.50 1.65 -9.84
C PRO A 112 9.91 0.94 -8.54
N LEU A 113 9.02 0.85 -7.56
CA LEU A 113 9.24 0.19 -6.25
C LEU A 113 8.65 -1.23 -6.20
N MET A 114 7.95 -1.66 -7.26
CA MET A 114 7.43 -3.02 -7.35
C MET A 114 8.53 -4.01 -7.75
N PRO A 115 8.41 -5.30 -7.38
CA PRO A 115 9.36 -6.33 -7.78
C PRO A 115 9.55 -6.39 -9.31
N LYS A 116 10.79 -6.21 -9.78
CA LYS A 116 11.12 -6.23 -11.23
C LYS A 116 10.72 -7.54 -11.89
N MET A 117 10.82 -8.64 -11.15
CA MET A 117 10.50 -9.98 -11.65
C MET A 117 9.03 -10.14 -12.04
N LEU A 118 8.12 -9.24 -11.63
CA LEU A 118 6.71 -9.23 -12.07
C LEU A 118 6.53 -9.01 -13.57
N GLN A 119 7.57 -8.53 -14.27
CA GLN A 119 7.56 -8.45 -15.74
C GLN A 119 7.68 -9.83 -16.41
N ARG A 120 8.10 -10.86 -15.67
CA ARG A 120 8.40 -12.21 -16.21
C ARG A 120 7.74 -13.34 -15.42
N LYS A 121 7.45 -13.15 -14.14
CA LYS A 121 6.96 -14.14 -13.18
C LYS A 121 5.79 -13.60 -12.37
N GLY A 122 4.93 -14.50 -11.89
CA GLY A 122 3.78 -14.13 -11.08
C GLY A 122 2.68 -13.44 -11.89
N LYS A 123 1.63 -12.99 -11.18
CA LYS A 123 0.46 -12.34 -11.76
C LYS A 123 0.20 -11.00 -11.08
N VAL A 124 -0.15 -9.98 -11.85
CA VAL A 124 -0.53 -8.66 -11.33
C VAL A 124 -1.98 -8.36 -11.69
N ILE A 125 -2.78 -8.03 -10.69
CA ILE A 125 -4.15 -7.55 -10.83
C ILE A 125 -4.15 -6.10 -10.38
N TYR A 126 -4.22 -5.18 -11.34
CA TYR A 126 -4.30 -3.74 -11.05
C TYR A 126 -5.75 -3.30 -10.96
N VAL A 127 -6.19 -2.76 -9.81
CA VAL A 127 -7.57 -2.28 -9.61
C VAL A 127 -7.58 -0.76 -9.51
N MET A 128 -8.37 -0.16 -10.39
CA MET A 128 -8.62 1.28 -10.44
C MET A 128 -10.05 1.59 -10.08
N ARG A 129 -10.26 2.75 -9.47
CA ARG A 129 -11.57 3.33 -9.21
C ARG A 129 -11.59 4.77 -9.70
N ASN A 130 -12.77 5.29 -10.03
CA ASN A 130 -12.95 6.69 -10.39
C ASN A 130 -12.29 7.59 -9.32
N PRO A 131 -11.36 8.48 -9.69
CA PRO A 131 -10.61 9.30 -8.74
C PRO A 131 -11.51 10.20 -7.88
N LYS A 132 -12.70 10.60 -8.38
CA LYS A 132 -13.67 11.37 -7.60
C LYS A 132 -14.20 10.56 -6.41
N ASP A 133 -14.52 9.29 -6.62
CA ASP A 133 -14.98 8.39 -5.56
C ASP A 133 -13.85 8.01 -4.61
N VAL A 134 -12.64 7.85 -5.15
CA VAL A 134 -11.43 7.58 -4.36
C VAL A 134 -11.19 8.71 -3.38
N MET A 135 -11.22 9.97 -3.83
CA MET A 135 -11.02 11.13 -2.95
C MET A 135 -12.06 11.18 -1.82
N VAL A 136 -13.35 11.05 -2.13
CA VAL A 136 -14.40 11.04 -1.09
C VAL A 136 -14.18 9.88 -0.10
N SER A 137 -13.83 8.68 -0.60
CA SER A 137 -13.54 7.55 0.27
C SER A 137 -12.27 7.73 1.11
N TYR A 138 -11.25 8.42 0.57
CA TYR A 138 -10.02 8.73 1.27
C TYR A 138 -10.28 9.73 2.40
N PHE A 139 -11.09 10.77 2.15
CA PHE A 139 -11.48 11.75 3.17
C PHE A 139 -12.13 11.14 4.40
N HIS A 140 -13.14 10.30 4.21
CA HIS A 140 -13.74 9.62 5.35
C HIS A 140 -12.79 8.61 5.99
N PHE A 141 -11.91 7.97 5.21
CA PHE A 141 -10.98 6.99 5.75
C PHE A 141 -9.88 7.62 6.62
N SER A 142 -9.23 8.69 6.15
CA SER A 142 -8.19 9.38 6.91
C SER A 142 -8.71 9.98 8.21
N ASN A 143 -9.97 10.43 8.23
CA ASN A 143 -10.59 10.96 9.45
C ASN A 143 -10.95 9.88 10.48
N ASN A 144 -10.99 8.60 10.08
CA ASN A 144 -11.24 7.46 10.96
C ASN A 144 -9.98 6.62 11.27
N MET A 145 -8.87 6.87 10.57
CA MET A 145 -7.65 6.09 10.68
C MET A 145 -6.60 6.85 11.49
N ILE A 146 -6.27 6.34 12.68
CA ILE A 146 -5.34 7.00 13.62
C ILE A 146 -3.96 7.26 12.99
N SER A 147 -3.49 6.34 12.13
CA SER A 147 -2.17 6.40 11.48
C SER A 147 -2.10 7.32 10.27
N LEU A 148 -3.15 8.09 9.96
CA LEU A 148 -3.16 9.07 8.87
C LEU A 148 -3.37 10.49 9.40
N ASP A 149 -2.94 11.46 8.61
CA ASP A 149 -3.33 12.84 8.83
C ASP A 149 -4.80 13.01 8.45
N SER A 150 -5.60 13.48 9.41
CA SER A 150 -6.98 13.87 9.18
C SER A 150 -7.07 15.36 8.85
N SER A 151 -8.02 15.74 8.01
CA SER A 151 -8.47 17.13 7.90
C SER A 151 -9.99 17.14 7.93
N GLU A 152 -10.56 17.98 8.78
CA GLU A 152 -12.00 18.25 8.77
C GLU A 152 -12.42 19.09 7.55
N ASN A 153 -11.44 19.70 6.86
CA ASN A 153 -11.67 20.51 5.67
C ASN A 153 -11.50 19.66 4.39
N PHE A 154 -12.60 19.48 3.66
CA PHE A 154 -12.63 18.72 2.42
C PHE A 154 -11.79 19.36 1.30
N ASP A 155 -11.81 20.68 1.16
CA ASP A 155 -11.07 21.40 0.10
C ASP A 155 -9.56 21.31 0.32
N GLU A 156 -9.11 21.41 1.57
CA GLU A 156 -7.70 21.21 1.93
C GLU A 156 -7.23 19.80 1.54
N MET A 157 -8.06 18.79 1.86
CA MET A 157 -7.72 17.42 1.49
C MET A 157 -7.77 17.20 -0.02
N LEU A 158 -8.70 17.84 -0.72
CA LEU A 158 -8.79 17.78 -2.17
C LEU A 158 -7.52 18.33 -2.84
N GLU A 159 -7.01 19.47 -2.37
CA GLU A 159 -5.73 20.03 -2.85
C GLU A 159 -4.55 19.09 -2.55
N LYS A 160 -4.48 18.50 -1.35
CA LYS A 160 -3.45 17.51 -1.00
C LYS A 160 -3.53 16.28 -1.91
N PHE A 161 -4.73 15.80 -2.22
CA PHE A 161 -4.98 14.66 -3.09
C PHE A 161 -4.48 14.93 -4.52
N PHE A 162 -4.84 16.07 -5.11
CA PHE A 162 -4.41 16.42 -6.47
C PHE A 162 -2.91 16.72 -6.58
N THR A 163 -2.31 17.24 -5.52
CA THR A 163 -0.88 17.58 -5.51
C THR A 163 0.01 16.42 -5.08
N GLY A 164 -0.55 15.26 -4.70
CA GLY A 164 0.22 14.13 -4.18
C GLY A 164 1.01 14.49 -2.92
N CYS A 165 0.43 15.33 -2.05
CA CYS A 165 1.08 15.88 -0.85
C CYS A 165 2.36 16.70 -1.11
N SER A 166 2.57 17.21 -2.32
CA SER A 166 3.78 17.98 -2.68
C SER A 166 3.85 19.39 -2.06
N LYS A 167 2.76 19.93 -1.51
CA LYS A 167 2.74 21.25 -0.84
C LYS A 167 2.63 21.16 0.69
N SER A 168 3.76 21.35 1.36
CA SER A 168 3.92 21.96 2.70
C SER A 168 5.41 22.36 2.80
N GLN A 169 5.84 23.59 3.08
CA GLN A 169 5.23 24.82 3.57
C GLN A 169 5.92 26.02 2.85
N ASN A 170 5.17 26.98 2.32
CA ASN A 170 5.69 28.36 2.28
C ASN A 170 5.16 29.00 3.57
N ILE A 171 5.91 28.87 4.65
CA ILE A 171 5.76 29.80 5.78
C ILE A 171 6.18 31.15 5.21
N ILE A 172 5.20 32.04 5.13
CA ILE A 172 5.33 33.42 4.70
C ILE A 172 6.42 34.08 5.56
N ALA A 173 7.30 34.84 4.91
CA ALA A 173 8.33 35.68 5.54
C ALA A 173 7.72 36.71 6.52
#